data_AF-A0AAU9V2J0-F1
#
_entry.id   AF-A0AAU9V2J0-F1
#
_cell.length_a   1.000
_cell.length_b   1.000
_cell.length_c   1.000
_cell.angle_alpha   90.00
_cell.angle_beta   90.00
_cell.angle_gamma   90.00
#
_symmetry.space_group_name_H-M   'P 1'
#
loop_
_entity.id
_entity.type
_entity.pdbx_description
1 polymer ?
#
loop_
_entity_poly.entity_id
_entity_poly.type
_entity_poly.pdbx_seq_one_letter_code
_entity_poly.pdbx_strand_id
1 'polypeptide(L)'
;MDEEGESILLEDNYYQLLNVSKTATAEEINSAYRRFSRMFHPDKHSTDPNKKKWAEQIFNKVKEAYEILSDSHKRAIYDTLGKRGLEVDGWEIIFRTRTPREIREEYERLKREREERRLQQSANPRGTITLSINATDLFMKYYDEYDILEDAAIIPSIEVSGMTIQQSIDAPVTLRNTVTLSGNISTQNGTGTGSLSVSNRHLSSERGWTELECGIGNGPVFGFKIFRTISRLMFVNCWTGLQFTPRGIVPSFASTMAVQLDAHSVGYLTYRAGGQSGSSMTSTYVRDSEKYHLNTALQIGNPHSFISFNIMRKLPQHDLKLRLALKFGTFGAIAEYGAEKKVSQNSSVSAAVMLGIPSGVMLKLKWSCSSQTIVVPIHLCEEVVPSPVFYATVVPMVSWLLLKKLVLDPIAREKQEREKQRSMEANFERLQEMQRQARATVELMRETYSRIRSDEEKKKGLVIIKALYGKLPADASDHEIPTEQAGDSASPESPNSYSEVIDVTIPVQCLTKDSRLELLEASKSELPGFYDPCVGEDKHLTIQYMFHNNLHCCTVEDTQAVILPRNSMYILFTGTFNTKPKYLR
;
A
#
# COMPACT_ATOMS: atom_id res chain seq x y z
N MET A 1 -0.78 39.16 19.53
CA MET A 1 0.68 39.36 19.37
C MET A 1 1.35 38.13 19.98
N ASP A 2 2.50 37.72 19.46
CA ASP A 2 3.30 36.53 19.82
C ASP A 2 3.19 35.34 18.83
N GLU A 3 3.37 35.64 17.55
CA GLU A 3 4.56 35.30 16.74
C GLU A 3 5.49 34.13 17.22
N GLU A 4 5.26 32.85 16.84
CA GLU A 4 6.21 31.70 16.85
C GLU A 4 5.68 30.60 15.89
N GLY A 5 6.37 29.88 15.00
CA GLY A 5 7.73 29.83 14.45
C GLY A 5 7.72 28.67 13.43
N GLU A 6 7.95 28.93 12.14
CA GLU A 6 7.99 27.94 11.04
C GLU A 6 9.08 26.88 11.29
N SER A 7 8.77 25.59 11.34
CA SER A 7 9.77 24.54 11.61
C SER A 7 10.50 24.11 10.34
N ILE A 8 11.80 24.39 10.30
CA ILE A 8 12.70 24.09 9.19
C ILE A 8 12.79 22.58 8.91
N LEU A 9 12.63 22.11 7.66
CA LEU A 9 12.69 20.71 7.21
C LEU A 9 14.07 20.37 6.58
N LEU A 10 15.18 20.75 7.21
CA LEU A 10 16.49 20.17 6.88
C LEU A 10 16.43 18.66 7.15
N GLU A 11 16.66 17.81 6.13
CA GLU A 11 16.70 16.36 6.35
C GLU A 11 17.79 16.01 7.37
N ASP A 12 17.42 15.14 8.31
CA ASP A 12 17.96 15.07 9.68
C ASP A 12 19.30 14.29 9.79
N ASN A 13 20.32 14.69 9.03
CA ASN A 13 21.66 14.14 9.18
C ASN A 13 22.56 15.04 10.07
N TYR A 14 22.70 14.71 11.35
CA TYR A 14 23.44 15.51 12.32
C TYR A 14 24.93 15.66 11.97
N TYR A 15 25.53 14.65 11.32
CA TYR A 15 26.91 14.73 10.83
C TYR A 15 27.06 15.76 9.72
N GLN A 16 26.10 15.81 8.80
CA GLN A 16 26.10 16.77 7.70
C GLN A 16 25.81 18.19 8.20
N LEU A 17 24.88 18.35 9.15
CA LEU A 17 24.57 19.64 9.76
C LEU A 17 25.82 20.30 10.39
N LEU A 18 26.65 19.51 11.07
CA LEU A 18 27.90 19.97 11.66
C LEU A 18 29.10 19.91 10.69
N ASN A 19 28.90 19.44 9.45
CA ASN A 19 29.95 19.18 8.46
C ASN A 19 31.15 18.41 9.07
N VAL A 20 30.87 17.27 9.71
CA VAL A 20 31.87 16.38 10.33
C VAL A 20 31.69 14.94 9.85
N SER A 21 32.78 14.18 9.76
CA SER A 21 32.74 12.78 9.34
C SER A 21 32.02 11.89 10.36
N LYS A 22 31.45 10.78 9.92
CA LYS A 22 30.94 9.72 10.82
C LYS A 22 32.02 9.15 11.72
N THR A 23 33.29 9.20 11.30
CA THR A 23 34.46 8.79 12.10
C THR A 23 35.04 9.91 12.96
N ALA A 24 34.38 11.08 13.03
CA ALA A 24 34.92 12.25 13.71
C ALA A 24 35.14 12.01 15.21
N THR A 25 36.23 12.54 15.72
CA THR A 25 36.57 12.51 17.14
C THR A 25 35.68 13.46 17.94
N ALA A 26 35.57 13.25 19.26
CA ALA A 26 34.79 14.14 20.13
C ALA A 26 35.32 15.59 20.11
N GLU A 27 36.63 15.77 19.90
CA GLU A 27 37.26 17.09 19.76
C GLU A 27 36.82 17.81 18.49
N GLU A 28 36.77 17.10 17.36
CA GLU A 28 36.29 17.63 16.08
C GLU A 28 34.82 18.06 16.17
N ILE A 29 33.96 17.22 16.77
CA ILE A 29 32.54 17.51 16.99
C ILE A 29 32.35 18.75 17.87
N ASN A 30 33.10 18.87 18.97
CA ASN A 30 33.06 20.05 19.85
C ASN A 30 33.55 21.31 19.14
N SER A 31 34.61 21.19 18.32
CA SER A 31 35.12 22.32 17.54
C SER A 31 34.12 22.83 16.52
N ALA A 32 33.41 21.92 15.83
CA ALA A 32 32.38 22.23 14.85
C ALA A 32 31.17 22.89 15.53
N TYR A 33 30.69 22.33 16.65
CA TYR A 33 29.61 22.90 17.45
C TYR A 33 29.91 24.35 17.87
N ARG A 34 31.08 24.60 18.48
CA ARG A 34 31.49 25.96 18.90
C ARG A 34 31.55 26.97 17.74
N ARG A 35 31.79 26.51 16.51
CA ARG A 35 31.79 27.36 15.32
C ARG A 35 30.36 27.72 14.92
N PHE A 36 29.51 26.72 14.71
CA PHE A 36 28.12 26.95 14.30
C PHE A 36 27.29 27.66 15.38
N SER A 37 27.49 27.35 16.66
CA SER A 37 26.86 28.07 17.78
C SER A 37 27.21 29.56 17.80
N ARG A 38 28.46 29.92 17.48
CA ARG A 38 28.86 31.34 17.39
C ARG A 38 28.31 32.04 16.14
N MET A 39 27.98 31.29 15.10
CA MET A 39 27.44 31.81 13.84
C MET A 39 25.94 32.08 13.97
N PHE A 40 25.22 31.16 14.62
CA PHE A 40 23.76 31.19 14.76
C PHE A 40 23.27 31.62 16.16
N HIS A 41 24.12 32.23 17.00
CA HIS A 41 23.69 32.67 18.34
C HIS A 41 22.62 33.78 18.25
N PRO A 42 21.50 33.69 18.99
CA PRO A 42 20.40 34.65 18.90
C PRO A 42 20.84 36.09 19.25
N ASP A 43 21.78 36.26 20.19
CA ASP A 43 22.26 37.60 20.59
C ASP A 43 22.93 38.39 19.46
N LYS A 44 23.59 37.70 18.52
CA LYS A 44 24.25 38.36 17.38
C LYS A 44 23.25 38.90 16.36
N HIS A 45 22.08 38.27 16.28
CA HIS A 45 21.04 38.58 15.30
C HIS A 45 19.87 39.34 15.97
N SER A 46 20.15 40.08 17.04
CA SER A 46 19.15 40.76 17.88
C SER A 46 18.52 42.01 17.26
N THR A 47 19.08 42.50 16.16
CA THR A 47 18.62 43.72 15.47
C THR A 47 17.28 43.52 14.75
N ASP A 48 17.03 42.31 14.20
CA ASP A 48 15.81 41.98 13.45
C ASP A 48 15.04 40.83 14.13
N PRO A 49 13.76 41.01 14.52
CA PRO A 49 12.97 39.99 15.23
C PRO A 49 12.84 38.66 14.46
N ASN A 50 12.68 38.72 13.13
CA ASN A 50 12.59 37.54 12.28
C ASN A 50 13.92 36.78 12.20
N LYS A 51 15.06 37.49 12.06
CA LYS A 51 16.38 36.85 12.02
C LYS A 51 16.72 36.19 13.34
N LYS A 52 16.37 36.82 14.46
CA LYS A 52 16.55 36.25 15.81
C LYS A 52 15.85 34.88 15.94
N LYS A 53 14.61 34.77 15.47
CA LYS A 53 13.84 33.51 15.52
C LYS A 53 14.45 32.41 14.66
N TRP A 54 14.84 32.74 13.43
CA TRP A 54 15.51 31.79 12.54
C TRP A 54 16.87 31.33 13.11
N ALA A 55 17.63 32.25 13.72
CA ALA A 55 18.89 31.94 14.38
C ALA A 55 18.69 31.00 15.57
N GLU A 56 17.69 31.27 16.41
CA GLU A 56 17.33 30.43 17.56
C GLU A 56 16.95 28.99 17.14
N GLN A 57 16.17 28.83 16.07
CA GLN A 57 15.79 27.52 15.55
C GLN A 57 16.99 26.71 15.05
N ILE A 58 17.88 27.31 14.25
CA ILE A 58 19.08 26.64 13.74
C ILE A 58 20.05 26.35 14.89
N PHE A 59 20.18 27.26 15.85
CA PHE A 59 20.99 27.08 17.05
C PHE A 59 20.53 25.86 17.86
N ASN A 60 19.22 25.71 18.06
CA ASN A 60 18.64 24.56 18.76
C ASN A 60 18.94 23.25 18.03
N LYS A 61 18.86 23.21 16.69
CA LYS A 61 19.23 22.02 15.90
C LYS A 61 20.72 21.68 15.98
N VAL A 62 21.58 22.68 15.90
CA VAL A 62 23.05 22.52 16.05
C VAL A 62 23.38 21.99 17.45
N LYS A 63 22.67 22.44 18.47
CA LYS A 63 22.78 21.95 19.84
C LYS A 63 22.30 20.51 19.98
N GLU A 64 21.15 20.17 19.42
CA GLU A 64 20.61 18.81 19.38
C GLU A 64 21.59 17.83 18.71
N ALA A 65 22.12 18.21 17.54
CA ALA A 65 23.15 17.44 16.84
C ALA A 65 24.38 17.17 17.71
N TYR A 66 24.86 18.19 18.43
CA TYR A 66 25.98 18.04 19.36
C TYR A 66 25.65 17.11 20.53
N GLU A 67 24.46 17.24 21.15
CA GLU A 67 24.05 16.40 22.28
C GLU A 67 23.96 14.92 21.90
N ILE A 68 23.51 14.61 20.68
CA ILE A 68 23.38 13.24 20.19
C ILE A 68 24.74 12.67 19.77
N LEU A 69 25.57 13.45 19.07
CA LEU A 69 26.85 12.98 18.55
C LEU A 69 27.98 12.99 19.60
N SER A 70 27.87 13.78 20.67
CA SER A 70 28.85 13.81 21.77
C SER A 70 28.67 12.64 22.75
N ASP A 71 27.45 12.13 22.91
CA ASP A 71 27.17 10.97 23.76
C ASP A 71 27.39 9.67 22.97
N SER A 72 28.32 8.84 23.43
CA SER A 72 28.66 7.57 22.78
C SER A 72 27.47 6.62 22.61
N HIS A 73 26.51 6.63 23.53
CA HIS A 73 25.35 5.74 23.50
C HIS A 73 24.29 6.24 22.51
N LYS A 74 23.98 7.54 22.55
CA LYS A 74 23.05 8.17 21.59
C LYS A 74 23.61 8.15 20.17
N ARG A 75 24.91 8.38 20.01
CA ARG A 75 25.61 8.24 18.73
C ARG A 75 25.49 6.82 18.17
N ALA A 76 25.67 5.79 19.00
CA ALA A 76 25.51 4.41 18.55
C ALA A 76 24.07 4.07 18.10
N ILE A 77 23.05 4.58 18.81
CA ILE A 77 21.64 4.43 18.41
C ILE A 77 21.37 5.18 17.10
N TYR A 78 21.86 6.40 16.98
CA TYR A 78 21.72 7.22 15.78
C TYR A 78 22.41 6.59 14.57
N ASP A 79 23.61 6.03 14.74
CA ASP A 79 24.36 5.38 13.67
C ASP A 79 23.70 4.09 13.18
N THR A 80 22.99 3.37 14.07
CA THR A 80 22.36 2.09 13.76
C THR A 80 20.93 2.22 13.22
N LEU A 81 20.14 3.14 13.77
CA LEU A 81 18.70 3.26 13.53
C LEU A 81 18.27 4.62 12.97
N GLY A 82 19.22 5.56 12.81
CA GLY A 82 18.94 6.93 12.43
C GLY A 82 18.19 7.70 13.52
N LYS A 83 17.65 8.87 13.18
CA LYS A 83 16.84 9.69 14.11
C LYS A 83 15.64 8.92 14.67
N ARG A 84 15.03 8.04 13.87
CA ARG A 84 13.93 7.17 14.29
C ARG A 84 14.28 6.26 15.47
N GLY A 85 15.54 5.86 15.61
CA GLY A 85 16.00 5.06 16.75
C GLY A 85 16.07 5.85 18.05
N LEU A 86 16.37 7.14 17.96
CA LEU A 86 16.38 8.05 19.11
C LEU A 86 14.96 8.40 19.58
N GLU A 87 13.97 8.21 18.70
CA GLU A 87 12.54 8.40 18.99
C GLU A 87 11.89 7.15 19.61
N VAL A 88 12.57 5.99 19.57
CA VAL A 88 12.09 4.72 20.15
C VAL A 88 12.76 4.51 21.50
N ASP A 89 12.21 5.13 22.54
CA ASP A 89 12.45 4.70 23.91
C ASP A 89 11.16 4.85 24.72
N GLY A 90 10.74 3.78 25.38
CA GLY A 90 9.45 3.65 26.09
C GLY A 90 9.30 4.47 27.38
N TRP A 91 9.73 5.74 27.40
CA TRP A 91 9.46 6.72 28.45
C TRP A 91 8.94 8.02 27.79
N GLU A 92 7.64 8.28 27.88
CA GLU A 92 6.99 9.40 27.17
C GLU A 92 7.12 10.74 27.91
N ILE A 93 7.71 11.76 27.28
CA ILE A 93 7.21 13.15 27.36
C ILE A 93 7.14 13.71 25.94
N ILE A 94 5.91 13.91 25.48
CA ILE A 94 5.53 14.24 24.11
C ILE A 94 5.63 15.75 23.91
N PHE A 95 6.32 16.21 22.86
CA PHE A 95 6.04 17.53 22.26
C PHE A 95 5.60 17.33 20.81
N ARG A 96 4.39 17.82 20.48
CA ARG A 96 3.74 17.71 19.17
C ARG A 96 3.34 19.08 18.64
N THR A 97 3.91 19.46 17.51
CA THR A 97 3.73 20.72 16.76
C THR A 97 2.45 20.69 15.91
N ARG A 98 1.29 20.63 16.54
CA ARG A 98 -0.02 20.91 15.90
C ARG A 98 -0.92 21.63 16.92
N THR A 99 -1.91 22.41 16.48
CA THR A 99 -2.75 23.15 17.43
C THR A 99 -3.60 22.20 18.30
N PRO A 100 -3.82 22.47 19.60
CA PRO A 100 -4.50 21.52 20.50
C PRO A 100 -5.93 21.14 20.11
N ARG A 101 -6.61 21.97 19.30
CA ARG A 101 -7.97 21.70 18.82
C ARG A 101 -7.97 20.79 17.59
N GLU A 102 -7.09 21.06 16.63
CA GLU A 102 -6.97 20.24 15.41
C GLU A 102 -6.36 18.86 15.72
N ILE A 103 -5.38 18.78 16.63
CA ILE A 103 -4.88 17.48 17.13
C ILE A 103 -6.02 16.72 17.79
N ARG A 104 -6.84 17.39 18.62
CA ARG A 104 -7.91 16.71 19.35
C ARG A 104 -8.97 16.19 18.39
N GLU A 105 -9.37 16.98 17.40
CA GLU A 105 -10.34 16.57 16.39
C GLU A 105 -9.79 15.46 15.48
N GLU A 106 -8.53 15.56 15.04
CA GLU A 106 -7.89 14.53 14.22
C GLU A 106 -7.60 13.26 15.04
N TYR A 107 -7.19 13.40 16.30
CA TYR A 107 -7.00 12.28 17.23
C TYR A 107 -8.33 11.60 17.53
N GLU A 108 -9.40 12.35 17.79
CA GLU A 108 -10.74 11.79 17.99
C GLU A 108 -11.25 11.10 16.73
N ARG A 109 -10.99 11.68 15.55
CA ARG A 109 -11.33 11.10 14.25
C ARG A 109 -10.56 9.81 14.01
N LEU A 110 -9.23 9.82 14.14
CA LEU A 110 -8.36 8.65 13.99
C LEU A 110 -8.61 7.59 15.06
N LYS A 111 -8.97 7.99 16.28
CA LYS A 111 -9.34 7.09 17.38
C LYS A 111 -10.67 6.42 17.07
N ARG A 112 -11.71 7.16 16.67
CA ARG A 112 -12.99 6.58 16.20
C ARG A 112 -12.77 5.66 15.02
N GLU A 113 -11.99 6.06 14.04
CA GLU A 113 -11.73 5.26 12.84
C GLU A 113 -10.90 4.00 13.15
N ARG A 114 -9.93 4.07 14.08
CA ARG A 114 -9.21 2.88 14.58
C ARG A 114 -10.11 2.00 15.44
N GLU A 115 -10.96 2.56 16.28
CA GLU A 115 -11.92 1.81 17.08
C GLU A 115 -12.94 1.11 16.17
N GLU A 116 -13.49 1.79 15.18
CA GLU A 116 -14.36 1.22 14.15
C GLU A 116 -13.65 0.15 13.32
N ARG A 117 -12.41 0.39 12.85
CA ARG A 117 -11.62 -0.64 12.15
C ARG A 117 -11.29 -1.82 13.05
N ARG A 118 -10.98 -1.59 14.33
CA ARG A 118 -10.73 -2.66 15.32
C ARG A 118 -11.99 -3.46 15.59
N LEU A 119 -13.16 -2.80 15.69
CA LEU A 119 -14.46 -3.44 15.85
C LEU A 119 -14.82 -4.24 14.59
N GLN A 120 -14.62 -3.69 13.39
CA GLN A 120 -14.79 -4.37 12.10
C GLN A 120 -13.75 -5.47 11.83
N GLN A 121 -12.59 -5.46 12.48
CA GLN A 121 -11.63 -6.57 12.46
C GLN A 121 -11.96 -7.63 13.52
N SER A 122 -12.58 -7.22 14.64
CA SER A 122 -12.98 -8.13 15.72
C SER A 122 -14.20 -8.95 15.35
N ALA A 123 -15.17 -8.35 14.64
CA ALA A 123 -16.27 -9.03 14.01
C ALA A 123 -15.84 -9.36 12.58
N ASN A 124 -15.86 -10.62 12.17
CA ASN A 124 -15.59 -10.99 10.77
C ASN A 124 -16.92 -11.25 10.04
N PRO A 125 -17.67 -10.20 9.64
CA PRO A 125 -19.00 -10.38 9.05
C PRO A 125 -18.85 -11.03 7.68
N ARG A 126 -19.36 -12.24 7.51
CA ARG A 126 -19.44 -12.94 6.23
C ARG A 126 -20.87 -12.88 5.71
N GLY A 127 -21.04 -12.46 4.47
CA GLY A 127 -22.34 -12.36 3.82
C GLY A 127 -22.34 -13.09 2.49
N THR A 128 -23.39 -13.85 2.20
CA THR A 128 -23.64 -14.39 0.87
C THR A 128 -25.06 -14.06 0.44
N ILE A 129 -25.20 -13.36 -0.69
CA ILE A 129 -26.48 -13.04 -1.30
C ILE A 129 -26.58 -13.86 -2.59
N THR A 130 -27.60 -14.69 -2.72
CA THR A 130 -27.89 -15.47 -3.92
C THR A 130 -29.20 -14.99 -4.52
N LEU A 131 -29.19 -14.51 -5.76
CA LEU A 131 -30.36 -14.09 -6.51
C LEU A 131 -30.57 -15.02 -7.69
N SER A 132 -31.54 -15.91 -7.60
CA SER A 132 -31.85 -16.87 -8.66
C SER A 132 -32.81 -16.24 -9.66
N ILE A 133 -32.43 -16.27 -10.94
CA ILE A 133 -33.18 -15.68 -12.04
C ILE A 133 -33.59 -16.80 -13.00
N ASN A 134 -34.87 -16.84 -13.36
CA ASN A 134 -35.39 -17.68 -14.42
C ASN A 134 -35.52 -16.85 -15.70
N ALA A 135 -34.82 -17.28 -16.75
CA ALA A 135 -34.79 -16.64 -18.04
C ALA A 135 -35.08 -17.64 -19.18
N THR A 136 -35.76 -18.76 -18.85
CA THR A 136 -36.10 -19.82 -19.82
C THR A 136 -36.94 -19.29 -20.99
N ASP A 137 -37.87 -18.36 -20.74
CA ASP A 137 -38.76 -17.75 -21.75
C ASP A 137 -37.99 -17.03 -22.88
N LEU A 138 -36.75 -16.61 -22.64
CA LEU A 138 -35.92 -15.98 -23.69
C LEU A 138 -35.43 -16.99 -24.73
N PHE A 139 -35.31 -18.26 -24.37
CA PHE A 139 -34.71 -19.30 -25.21
C PHE A 139 -35.71 -20.37 -25.65
N MET A 140 -36.78 -20.56 -24.89
CA MET A 140 -37.91 -21.41 -25.24
C MET A 140 -39.07 -20.52 -25.73
N LYS A 141 -39.08 -20.21 -27.03
CA LYS A 141 -40.31 -19.76 -27.68
C LYS A 141 -41.14 -21.02 -27.90
N TYR A 142 -42.28 -21.15 -27.24
CA TYR A 142 -43.16 -22.32 -27.37
C TYR A 142 -43.23 -22.78 -28.83
N TYR A 143 -42.66 -23.96 -29.13
CA TYR A 143 -42.93 -24.67 -30.38
C TYR A 143 -44.26 -25.41 -30.21
N ASP A 144 -45.33 -24.68 -29.95
CA ASP A 144 -46.66 -25.24 -30.14
C ASP A 144 -47.01 -25.06 -31.61
N GLU A 145 -46.78 -26.13 -32.38
CA GLU A 145 -47.12 -26.27 -33.79
C GLU A 145 -48.65 -26.32 -34.02
N TYR A 146 -49.47 -25.88 -33.06
CA TYR A 146 -50.93 -25.95 -33.09
C TYR A 146 -51.71 -24.67 -32.73
N ASP A 147 -51.08 -23.53 -32.46
CA ASP A 147 -51.82 -22.26 -32.28
C ASP A 147 -51.61 -21.31 -33.46
N ILE A 148 -52.45 -21.52 -34.50
CA ILE A 148 -52.58 -20.64 -35.69
C ILE A 148 -53.48 -19.42 -35.38
N LEU A 149 -53.73 -19.08 -34.12
CA LEU A 149 -54.61 -17.96 -33.77
C LEU A 149 -53.97 -17.04 -32.72
N GLU A 150 -53.72 -15.81 -33.18
CA GLU A 150 -53.37 -14.58 -32.46
C GLU A 150 -51.89 -14.33 -32.14
N ASP A 151 -51.30 -13.47 -32.98
CA ASP A 151 -50.09 -12.66 -32.76
C ASP A 151 -50.19 -11.76 -31.51
N ALA A 152 -50.38 -12.34 -30.33
CA ALA A 152 -50.00 -11.68 -29.09
C ALA A 152 -48.48 -11.85 -28.96
N ALA A 153 -47.72 -10.80 -29.24
CA ALA A 153 -46.30 -10.73 -28.93
C ALA A 153 -46.10 -10.86 -27.41
N ILE A 154 -46.05 -12.09 -26.89
CA ILE A 154 -45.71 -12.37 -25.50
C ILE A 154 -44.28 -11.90 -25.31
N ILE A 155 -44.11 -10.77 -24.62
CA ILE A 155 -42.79 -10.26 -24.25
C ILE A 155 -42.20 -11.26 -23.25
N PRO A 156 -41.03 -11.86 -23.53
CA PRO A 156 -40.44 -12.83 -22.62
C PRO A 156 -40.18 -12.18 -21.26
N SER A 157 -40.72 -12.79 -20.21
CA SER A 157 -40.55 -12.34 -18.83
C SER A 157 -39.32 -12.96 -18.20
N ILE A 158 -38.48 -12.12 -17.58
CA ILE A 158 -37.41 -12.58 -16.70
C ILE A 158 -37.95 -12.53 -15.29
N GLU A 159 -38.04 -13.68 -14.63
CA GLU A 159 -38.58 -13.79 -13.28
C GLU A 159 -37.48 -14.06 -12.25
N VAL A 160 -37.64 -13.53 -11.04
CA VAL A 160 -36.79 -13.90 -9.91
C VAL A 160 -37.37 -15.14 -9.26
N SER A 161 -36.74 -16.29 -9.48
CA SER A 161 -37.20 -17.59 -8.93
C SER A 161 -36.99 -17.72 -7.43
N GLY A 162 -36.00 -17.01 -6.87
CA GLY A 162 -35.79 -16.96 -5.43
C GLY A 162 -34.59 -16.13 -5.01
N MET A 163 -34.56 -15.74 -3.74
CA MET A 163 -33.49 -14.97 -3.14
C MET A 163 -33.08 -15.55 -1.80
N THR A 164 -31.78 -15.78 -1.62
CA THR A 164 -31.21 -16.31 -0.37
C THR A 164 -30.15 -15.36 0.17
N ILE A 165 -30.34 -14.86 1.39
CA ILE A 165 -29.36 -14.06 2.12
C ILE A 165 -28.86 -14.88 3.31
N GLN A 166 -27.56 -15.14 3.35
CA GLN A 166 -26.87 -15.74 4.48
C GLN A 166 -25.91 -14.71 5.07
N GLN A 167 -25.99 -14.49 6.37
CA GLN A 167 -25.10 -13.59 7.08
C GLN A 167 -24.60 -14.27 8.35
N SER A 168 -23.29 -14.22 8.61
CA SER A 168 -22.69 -14.71 9.84
C SER A 168 -21.70 -13.70 10.41
N ILE A 169 -21.71 -13.55 11.72
CA ILE A 169 -20.78 -12.68 12.46
C ILE A 169 -20.10 -13.54 13.51
N ASP A 170 -18.79 -13.69 13.38
CA ASP A 170 -17.94 -14.35 14.37
C ASP A 170 -17.43 -13.27 15.34
N ALA A 171 -17.78 -13.37 16.63
CA ALA A 171 -17.36 -12.44 17.68
C ALA A 171 -16.55 -13.17 18.77
N PRO A 172 -15.24 -12.90 18.91
CA PRO A 172 -14.43 -13.47 19.98
C PRO A 172 -14.76 -12.79 21.31
N VAL A 173 -15.53 -13.45 22.18
CA VAL A 173 -15.93 -12.92 23.49
C VAL A 173 -14.81 -13.09 24.51
N THR A 174 -14.06 -14.19 24.44
CA THR A 174 -12.87 -14.42 25.26
C THR A 174 -11.76 -15.05 24.43
N LEU A 175 -10.55 -15.15 24.98
CA LEU A 175 -9.43 -15.85 24.31
C LEU A 175 -9.73 -17.32 23.97
N ARG A 176 -10.72 -17.93 24.64
CA ARG A 176 -11.14 -19.33 24.40
C ARG A 176 -12.55 -19.46 23.81
N ASN A 177 -13.39 -18.42 23.88
CA ASN A 177 -14.78 -18.47 23.43
C ASN A 177 -15.02 -17.54 22.26
N THR A 178 -15.52 -18.10 21.16
CA THR A 178 -16.02 -17.35 20.01
C THR A 178 -17.50 -17.61 19.86
N VAL A 179 -18.30 -16.55 19.93
CA VAL A 179 -19.74 -16.62 19.68
C VAL A 179 -19.99 -16.28 18.22
N THR A 180 -20.70 -17.14 17.51
CA THR A 180 -21.09 -16.93 16.12
C THR A 180 -22.58 -16.71 16.07
N LEU A 181 -23.01 -15.62 15.45
CA LEU A 181 -24.42 -15.35 15.14
C LEU A 181 -24.59 -15.51 13.62
N SER A 182 -25.44 -16.43 13.19
CA SER A 182 -25.75 -16.64 11.77
C SER A 182 -27.23 -16.59 11.47
N GLY A 183 -27.62 -15.84 10.44
CA GLY A 183 -28.96 -15.79 9.89
C GLY A 183 -28.95 -16.28 8.44
N ASN A 184 -29.98 -17.04 8.07
CA ASN A 184 -30.26 -17.41 6.70
C ASN A 184 -31.72 -17.11 6.40
N ILE A 185 -31.99 -16.38 5.33
CA ILE A 185 -33.33 -16.09 4.83
C ILE A 185 -33.34 -16.54 3.38
N SER A 186 -34.25 -17.42 3.01
CA SER A 186 -34.45 -17.86 1.63
C SER A 186 -35.91 -17.71 1.24
N THR A 187 -36.16 -17.05 0.12
CA THR A 187 -37.47 -16.99 -0.53
C THR A 187 -37.39 -17.76 -1.83
N GLN A 188 -38.33 -18.67 -2.08
CA GLN A 188 -38.43 -19.41 -3.32
C GLN A 188 -39.90 -19.58 -3.69
N ASN A 189 -40.26 -19.20 -4.92
CA ASN A 189 -41.61 -19.34 -5.46
C ASN A 189 -42.72 -18.86 -4.50
N GLY A 190 -42.54 -17.66 -3.92
CA GLY A 190 -43.51 -17.05 -3.01
C GLY A 190 -43.53 -17.59 -1.57
N THR A 191 -42.79 -18.67 -1.28
CA THR A 191 -42.61 -19.17 0.09
C THR A 191 -41.28 -18.70 0.69
N GLY A 192 -41.32 -18.12 1.87
CA GLY A 192 -40.14 -17.64 2.59
C GLY A 192 -39.84 -18.50 3.82
N THR A 193 -38.58 -18.91 3.98
CA THR A 193 -38.09 -19.56 5.19
C THR A 193 -36.91 -18.79 5.76
N GLY A 194 -36.91 -18.57 7.06
CA GLY A 194 -35.81 -17.94 7.78
C GLY A 194 -35.32 -18.84 8.90
N SER A 195 -34.02 -18.83 9.16
CA SER A 195 -33.42 -19.44 10.33
C SER A 195 -32.38 -18.52 10.95
N LEU A 196 -32.37 -18.43 12.27
CA LEU A 196 -31.37 -17.74 13.06
C LEU A 196 -30.71 -18.75 13.99
N SER A 197 -29.39 -18.85 13.97
CA SER A 197 -28.62 -19.69 14.88
C SER A 197 -27.54 -18.89 15.60
N VAL A 198 -27.33 -19.25 16.86
CA VAL A 198 -26.26 -18.77 17.73
C VAL A 198 -25.43 -19.98 18.09
N SER A 199 -24.12 -19.91 17.89
CA SER A 199 -23.21 -20.93 18.37
C SER A 199 -22.13 -20.36 19.28
N ASN A 200 -21.75 -21.11 20.30
CA ASN A 200 -20.64 -20.80 21.18
C ASN A 200 -19.55 -21.84 20.98
N ARG A 201 -18.46 -21.44 20.34
CA ARG A 201 -17.26 -22.25 20.17
C ARG A 201 -16.30 -22.03 21.33
N HIS A 202 -16.06 -23.10 22.09
CA HIS A 202 -15.12 -23.15 23.20
C HIS A 202 -13.86 -23.93 22.82
N LEU A 203 -12.71 -23.28 22.94
CA LEU A 203 -11.40 -23.88 22.77
C LEU A 203 -11.03 -24.69 24.02
N SER A 204 -11.37 -25.98 24.03
CA SER A 204 -11.08 -26.89 25.15
C SER A 204 -9.60 -27.26 25.27
N SER A 205 -8.85 -27.28 24.16
CA SER A 205 -7.43 -27.64 24.11
C SER A 205 -6.77 -26.96 22.90
N GLU A 206 -5.44 -26.83 22.91
CA GLU A 206 -4.68 -26.39 21.72
C GLU A 206 -4.94 -27.29 20.49
N ARG A 207 -5.36 -28.53 20.72
CA ARG A 207 -5.64 -29.54 19.69
C ARG A 207 -7.13 -29.76 19.41
N GLY A 208 -8.03 -29.00 20.04
CA GLY A 208 -9.46 -29.24 19.84
C GLY A 208 -10.39 -28.20 20.42
N TRP A 209 -11.57 -28.09 19.82
CA TRP A 209 -12.63 -27.18 20.23
C TRP A 209 -13.98 -27.89 20.19
N THR A 210 -14.90 -27.40 21.01
CA THR A 210 -16.30 -27.82 21.02
C THR A 210 -17.18 -26.62 20.68
N GLU A 211 -18.29 -26.84 20.01
CA GLU A 211 -19.22 -25.77 19.65
C GLU A 211 -20.65 -26.23 19.93
N LEU A 212 -21.35 -25.47 20.76
CA LEU A 212 -22.76 -25.66 21.04
C LEU A 212 -23.55 -24.69 20.16
N GLU A 213 -24.51 -25.19 19.40
CA GLU A 213 -25.33 -24.42 18.47
C GLU A 213 -26.79 -24.49 18.89
N CYS A 214 -27.46 -23.35 18.96
CA CYS A 214 -28.89 -23.23 19.21
C CYS A 214 -29.48 -22.35 18.11
N GLY A 215 -30.53 -22.82 17.44
CA GLY A 215 -31.16 -22.06 16.37
C GLY A 215 -32.68 -22.18 16.36
N ILE A 216 -33.30 -21.25 15.67
CA ILE A 216 -34.75 -21.12 15.49
C ILE A 216 -35.03 -20.93 14.00
N GLY A 217 -36.13 -21.46 13.50
CA GLY A 217 -36.56 -21.33 12.10
C GLY A 217 -37.73 -22.26 11.83
N ASN A 218 -37.51 -23.31 11.05
CA ASN A 218 -38.45 -24.43 10.91
C ASN A 218 -38.40 -25.36 12.14
N GLY A 219 -38.60 -24.78 13.32
CA GLY A 219 -38.47 -25.41 14.62
C GLY A 219 -37.14 -25.11 15.34
N PRO A 220 -37.04 -25.37 16.65
CA PRO A 220 -35.79 -25.22 17.38
C PRO A 220 -34.78 -26.30 16.99
N VAL A 221 -33.53 -25.90 16.83
CA VAL A 221 -32.39 -26.75 16.47
C VAL A 221 -31.35 -26.66 17.56
N PHE A 222 -30.89 -27.82 18.05
CA PHE A 222 -29.77 -27.91 18.98
C PHE A 222 -28.68 -28.75 18.33
N GLY A 223 -27.49 -28.18 18.19
CA GLY A 223 -26.34 -28.81 17.58
C GLY A 223 -25.15 -28.85 18.55
N PHE A 224 -24.34 -29.88 18.40
CA PHE A 224 -23.07 -30.01 19.10
C PHE A 224 -22.01 -30.46 18.10
N LYS A 225 -20.94 -29.66 17.95
CA LYS A 225 -19.77 -29.96 17.11
C LYS A 225 -18.57 -30.18 18.01
N ILE A 226 -17.75 -31.16 17.67
CA ILE A 226 -16.48 -31.46 18.31
C ILE A 226 -15.42 -31.58 17.23
N PHE A 227 -14.35 -30.82 17.36
CA PHE A 227 -13.17 -30.94 16.52
C PHE A 227 -11.97 -31.33 17.37
N ARG A 228 -11.18 -32.30 16.91
CA ARG A 228 -9.93 -32.69 17.56
C ARG A 228 -8.89 -33.17 16.54
N THR A 229 -7.67 -32.67 16.65
CA THR A 229 -6.50 -33.25 15.99
C THR A 229 -6.04 -34.47 16.79
N ILE A 230 -6.13 -35.65 16.17
CA ILE A 230 -5.78 -36.93 16.81
C ILE A 230 -4.28 -37.17 16.68
N SER A 231 -3.73 -36.93 15.49
CA SER A 231 -2.30 -37.02 15.19
C SER A 231 -1.86 -35.79 14.40
N ARG A 232 -0.56 -35.65 14.12
CA ARG A 232 -0.04 -34.53 13.30
C ARG A 232 -0.62 -34.50 11.88
N LEU A 233 -1.08 -35.65 11.39
CA LEU A 233 -1.59 -35.82 10.02
C LEU A 233 -3.10 -36.06 9.99
N MET A 234 -3.78 -36.18 11.14
CA MET A 234 -5.18 -36.58 11.19
C MET A 234 -5.99 -35.74 12.14
N PHE A 235 -7.13 -35.25 11.66
CA PHE A 235 -8.14 -34.61 12.49
C PHE A 235 -9.51 -35.23 12.27
N VAL A 236 -10.33 -35.17 13.31
CA VAL A 236 -11.71 -35.63 13.28
C VAL A 236 -12.61 -34.48 13.71
N ASN A 237 -13.69 -34.30 12.96
CA ASN A 237 -14.77 -33.39 13.26
C ASN A 237 -16.07 -34.19 13.35
N CYS A 238 -16.78 -34.10 14.46
CA CYS A 238 -18.07 -34.75 14.67
C CYS A 238 -19.12 -33.68 14.94
N TRP A 239 -20.29 -33.82 14.34
CA TRP A 239 -21.45 -32.98 14.56
C TRP A 239 -22.66 -33.87 14.84
N THR A 240 -23.44 -33.49 15.84
CA THR A 240 -24.74 -34.09 16.12
C THR A 240 -25.75 -32.97 16.31
N GLY A 241 -26.97 -33.15 15.83
CA GLY A 241 -28.02 -32.14 15.88
C GLY A 241 -29.41 -32.73 16.03
N LEU A 242 -30.24 -32.07 16.82
CA LEU A 242 -31.65 -32.37 17.02
C LEU A 242 -32.49 -31.20 16.49
N GLN A 243 -33.30 -31.45 15.47
CA GLN A 243 -34.28 -30.50 14.99
C GLN A 243 -35.68 -30.92 15.45
N PHE A 244 -36.39 -30.03 16.13
CA PHE A 244 -37.74 -30.27 16.60
C PHE A 244 -38.72 -29.72 15.58
N THR A 245 -39.36 -30.60 14.80
CA THR A 245 -40.39 -30.21 13.85
C THR A 245 -41.79 -30.57 14.38
N PRO A 246 -42.87 -29.97 13.86
CA PRO A 246 -44.24 -30.38 14.21
C PRO A 246 -44.53 -31.87 13.93
N ARG A 247 -43.73 -32.53 13.07
CA ARG A 247 -43.84 -33.94 12.72
C ARG A 247 -42.99 -34.86 13.61
N GLY A 248 -42.24 -34.31 14.56
CA GLY A 248 -41.38 -35.05 15.47
C GLY A 248 -39.94 -34.53 15.52
N ILE A 249 -39.11 -35.24 16.28
CA ILE A 249 -37.68 -34.94 16.45
C ILE A 249 -36.91 -35.60 15.32
N VAL A 250 -36.11 -34.80 14.60
CA VAL A 250 -35.25 -35.26 13.52
C VAL A 250 -33.79 -35.23 14.01
N PRO A 251 -33.22 -36.39 14.41
CA PRO A 251 -31.81 -36.47 14.76
C PRO A 251 -30.94 -36.47 13.51
N SER A 252 -29.77 -35.85 13.62
CA SER A 252 -28.77 -35.77 12.57
C SER A 252 -27.38 -35.97 13.18
N PHE A 253 -26.53 -36.71 12.47
CA PHE A 253 -25.17 -37.00 12.86
C PHE A 253 -24.27 -36.91 11.63
N ALA A 254 -23.12 -36.27 11.77
CA ALA A 254 -22.08 -36.26 10.76
C ALA A 254 -20.71 -36.42 11.41
N SER A 255 -19.85 -37.23 10.83
CA SER A 255 -18.45 -37.35 11.24
C SER A 255 -17.55 -37.23 10.02
N THR A 256 -16.57 -36.35 10.08
CA THR A 256 -15.55 -36.16 9.05
C THR A 256 -14.18 -36.46 9.63
N MET A 257 -13.51 -37.47 9.08
CA MET A 257 -12.11 -37.74 9.34
C MET A 257 -11.30 -37.24 8.17
N ALA A 258 -10.29 -36.42 8.44
CA ALA A 258 -9.36 -35.93 7.44
C ALA A 258 -7.96 -36.45 7.74
N VAL A 259 -7.29 -36.93 6.71
CA VAL A 259 -5.94 -37.48 6.78
C VAL A 259 -5.08 -36.80 5.72
N GLN A 260 -3.99 -36.18 6.16
CA GLN A 260 -2.94 -35.70 5.27
C GLN A 260 -2.17 -36.90 4.73
N LEU A 261 -2.28 -37.13 3.43
CA LEU A 261 -1.64 -38.26 2.73
C LEU A 261 -0.23 -37.89 2.25
N ASP A 262 -0.02 -36.63 1.91
CA ASP A 262 1.24 -36.07 1.42
C ASP A 262 1.31 -34.55 1.75
N ALA A 263 2.43 -33.88 1.47
CA ALA A 263 2.60 -32.44 1.66
C ALA A 263 1.53 -31.61 0.92
N HIS A 264 1.04 -32.11 -0.22
CA HIS A 264 0.08 -31.42 -1.08
C HIS A 264 -1.30 -32.09 -1.16
N SER A 265 -1.52 -33.19 -0.44
CA SER A 265 -2.74 -34.02 -0.60
C SER A 265 -3.40 -34.34 0.73
N VAL A 266 -4.72 -34.18 0.79
CA VAL A 266 -5.56 -34.51 1.96
C VAL A 266 -6.74 -35.35 1.51
N GLY A 267 -6.94 -36.47 2.17
CA GLY A 267 -8.14 -37.29 2.05
C GLY A 267 -9.15 -36.93 3.15
N TYR A 268 -10.42 -36.82 2.79
CA TYR A 268 -11.53 -36.64 3.72
C TYR A 268 -12.49 -37.83 3.58
N LEU A 269 -12.94 -38.33 4.72
CA LEU A 269 -14.00 -39.31 4.79
C LEU A 269 -15.11 -38.75 5.68
N THR A 270 -16.25 -38.43 5.07
CA THR A 270 -17.41 -37.84 5.74
C THR A 270 -18.56 -38.84 5.74
N TYR A 271 -18.99 -39.26 6.92
CA TYR A 271 -20.22 -40.02 7.12
C TYR A 271 -21.32 -39.07 7.61
N ARG A 272 -22.52 -39.16 7.02
CA ARG A 272 -23.73 -38.44 7.42
C ARG A 272 -24.86 -39.44 7.62
N ALA A 273 -25.55 -39.35 8.74
CA ALA A 273 -26.68 -40.19 9.09
C ALA A 273 -27.80 -39.35 9.73
N GLY A 274 -29.05 -39.60 9.34
CA GLY A 274 -30.20 -38.84 9.82
C GLY A 274 -30.36 -37.46 9.16
N GLY A 275 -31.30 -36.66 9.65
CA GLY A 275 -31.72 -35.41 9.01
C GLY A 275 -32.71 -35.61 7.84
N GLN A 276 -33.05 -34.52 7.16
CA GLN A 276 -33.94 -34.55 5.98
C GLN A 276 -33.25 -35.10 4.72
N SER A 277 -31.92 -35.18 4.70
CA SER A 277 -31.11 -35.49 3.50
C SER A 277 -30.62 -36.95 3.41
N GLY A 278 -31.14 -37.85 4.25
CA GLY A 278 -30.78 -39.28 4.25
C GLY A 278 -29.36 -39.59 4.73
N SER A 279 -28.96 -40.86 4.60
CA SER A 279 -27.64 -41.36 5.03
C SER A 279 -26.68 -41.47 3.85
N SER A 280 -25.47 -40.92 3.98
CA SER A 280 -24.45 -40.93 2.93
C SER A 280 -23.03 -40.98 3.48
N MET A 281 -22.15 -41.59 2.70
CA MET A 281 -20.71 -41.65 2.94
C MET A 281 -20.00 -40.99 1.76
N THR A 282 -19.19 -39.97 2.04
CA THR A 282 -18.44 -39.21 1.03
C THR A 282 -16.95 -39.38 1.26
N SER A 283 -16.25 -39.91 0.27
CA SER A 283 -14.79 -39.96 0.22
C SER A 283 -14.29 -38.88 -0.73
N THR A 284 -13.49 -37.94 -0.24
CA THR A 284 -12.98 -36.81 -1.01
C THR A 284 -11.46 -36.80 -0.99
N TYR A 285 -10.83 -36.72 -2.16
CA TYR A 285 -9.41 -36.52 -2.34
C TYR A 285 -9.15 -35.12 -2.86
N VAL A 286 -8.45 -34.30 -2.07
CA VAL A 286 -8.06 -32.94 -2.44
C VAL A 286 -6.54 -32.88 -2.60
N ARG A 287 -6.07 -32.39 -3.74
CA ARG A 287 -4.66 -32.10 -4.00
C ARG A 287 -4.51 -30.64 -4.38
N ASP A 288 -3.76 -29.89 -3.57
CA ASP A 288 -3.49 -28.48 -3.83
C ASP A 288 -2.02 -28.28 -4.17
N SER A 289 -1.78 -27.80 -5.39
CA SER A 289 -0.47 -27.43 -5.92
C SER A 289 -0.49 -25.94 -6.27
N GLU A 290 0.68 -25.38 -6.60
CA GLU A 290 0.81 -23.98 -7.03
C GLU A 290 0.02 -23.70 -8.31
N LYS A 291 0.00 -24.66 -9.25
CA LYS A 291 -0.63 -24.50 -10.57
C LYS A 291 -2.04 -25.08 -10.64
N TYR A 292 -2.35 -26.09 -9.82
CA TYR A 292 -3.61 -26.83 -9.93
C TYR A 292 -4.18 -27.10 -8.54
N HIS A 293 -5.50 -26.98 -8.44
CA HIS A 293 -6.28 -27.45 -7.31
C HIS A 293 -7.25 -28.52 -7.82
N LEU A 294 -7.08 -29.75 -7.36
CA LEU A 294 -7.87 -30.90 -7.77
C LEU A 294 -8.69 -31.39 -6.57
N ASN A 295 -9.98 -31.61 -6.78
CA ASN A 295 -10.89 -32.11 -5.77
C ASN A 295 -11.80 -33.18 -6.41
N THR A 296 -11.55 -34.43 -6.04
CA THR A 296 -12.33 -35.60 -6.49
C THR A 296 -13.15 -36.11 -5.32
N ALA A 297 -14.46 -36.25 -5.48
CA ALA A 297 -15.31 -36.78 -4.42
C ALA A 297 -16.20 -37.92 -4.93
N LEU A 298 -16.33 -38.97 -4.13
CA LEU A 298 -17.24 -40.10 -4.33
C LEU A 298 -18.21 -40.14 -3.16
N GLN A 299 -19.49 -39.86 -3.43
CA GLN A 299 -20.57 -39.94 -2.45
C GLN A 299 -21.45 -41.15 -2.77
N ILE A 300 -21.64 -42.03 -1.77
CA ILE A 300 -22.52 -43.18 -1.85
C ILE A 300 -23.56 -43.04 -0.74
N GLY A 301 -24.84 -43.03 -1.11
CA GLY A 301 -25.93 -42.84 -0.15
C GLY A 301 -27.26 -42.49 -0.78
N ASN A 302 -28.26 -42.33 0.08
CA ASN A 302 -29.63 -41.93 -0.24
C ASN A 302 -29.82 -40.46 0.22
N PRO A 303 -30.35 -39.54 -0.61
CA PRO A 303 -31.01 -39.76 -1.91
C PRO A 303 -30.10 -39.82 -3.13
N HIS A 304 -28.86 -39.32 -3.03
CA HIS A 304 -27.98 -39.23 -4.19
C HIS A 304 -26.63 -39.88 -3.95
N SER A 305 -26.29 -40.79 -4.85
CA SER A 305 -24.93 -41.31 -5.05
C SER A 305 -24.35 -40.66 -6.31
N PHE A 306 -23.12 -40.13 -6.21
CA PHE A 306 -22.43 -39.47 -7.31
C PHE A 306 -20.90 -39.52 -7.17
N ILE A 307 -20.22 -39.35 -8.29
CA ILE A 307 -18.80 -39.05 -8.39
C ILE A 307 -18.63 -37.65 -8.97
N SER A 308 -17.68 -36.88 -8.44
CA SER A 308 -17.37 -35.54 -8.90
C SER A 308 -15.88 -35.31 -9.06
N PHE A 309 -15.50 -34.59 -10.11
CA PHE A 309 -14.15 -34.17 -10.42
C PHE A 309 -14.14 -32.66 -10.61
N ASN A 310 -13.49 -31.94 -9.70
CA ASN A 310 -13.31 -30.49 -9.79
C ASN A 310 -11.82 -30.19 -10.00
N ILE A 311 -11.49 -29.57 -11.12
CA ILE A 311 -10.14 -29.18 -11.51
C ILE A 311 -10.12 -27.67 -11.65
N MET A 312 -9.25 -27.01 -10.89
CA MET A 312 -9.03 -25.58 -10.99
C MET A 312 -7.57 -25.32 -11.36
N ARG A 313 -7.33 -24.68 -12.50
CA ARG A 313 -6.00 -24.25 -12.94
C ARG A 313 -5.77 -22.79 -12.53
N LYS A 314 -4.75 -22.56 -11.73
CA LYS A 314 -4.32 -21.23 -11.26
C LYS A 314 -3.32 -20.65 -12.26
N LEU A 315 -3.60 -19.46 -12.79
CA LEU A 315 -2.74 -18.71 -13.72
C LEU A 315 -2.32 -17.38 -13.05
N PRO A 316 -1.29 -17.38 -12.19
CA PRO A 316 -0.93 -16.22 -11.37
C PRO A 316 -0.48 -15.00 -12.18
N GLN A 317 0.20 -15.19 -13.32
CA GLN A 317 0.64 -14.09 -14.21
C GLN A 317 -0.52 -13.22 -14.72
N HIS A 318 -1.71 -13.81 -14.85
CA HIS A 318 -2.90 -13.14 -15.35
C HIS A 318 -3.98 -13.02 -14.28
N ASP A 319 -3.70 -13.26 -13.00
CA ASP A 319 -4.70 -13.17 -11.93
C ASP A 319 -6.01 -13.94 -12.24
N LEU A 320 -5.88 -15.06 -12.96
CA LEU A 320 -6.99 -15.83 -13.54
C LEU A 320 -6.97 -17.26 -12.98
N LYS A 321 -8.15 -17.80 -12.68
CA LYS A 321 -8.34 -19.20 -12.32
C LYS A 321 -9.38 -19.82 -13.24
N LEU A 322 -9.01 -20.87 -13.95
CA LEU A 322 -9.92 -21.63 -14.80
C LEU A 322 -10.50 -22.77 -13.97
N ARG A 323 -11.80 -23.00 -14.06
CA ARG A 323 -12.53 -24.02 -13.32
C ARG A 323 -13.21 -24.98 -14.29
N LEU A 324 -13.08 -26.26 -14.03
CA LEU A 324 -13.77 -27.34 -14.72
C LEU A 324 -14.27 -28.31 -13.65
N ALA A 325 -15.56 -28.63 -13.67
CA ALA A 325 -16.23 -29.47 -12.70
C ALA A 325 -17.14 -30.45 -13.44
N LEU A 326 -16.96 -31.74 -13.19
CA LEU A 326 -17.79 -32.81 -13.74
C LEU A 326 -18.42 -33.57 -12.59
N LYS A 327 -19.73 -33.79 -12.64
CA LYS A 327 -20.47 -34.58 -11.64
C LYS A 327 -21.34 -35.58 -12.37
N PHE A 328 -21.26 -36.84 -11.95
CA PHE A 328 -22.05 -37.93 -12.52
C PHE A 328 -22.68 -38.70 -11.37
N GLY A 329 -23.96 -38.96 -11.42
CA GLY A 329 -24.62 -39.72 -10.39
C GLY A 329 -26.04 -40.11 -10.71
N THR A 330 -26.71 -40.59 -9.68
CA THR A 330 -28.13 -40.98 -9.70
C THR A 330 -29.09 -39.85 -10.09
N PHE A 331 -28.69 -38.58 -9.90
CA PHE A 331 -29.46 -37.41 -10.36
C PHE A 331 -29.16 -36.98 -11.80
N GLY A 332 -28.25 -37.69 -12.48
CA GLY A 332 -27.81 -37.39 -13.84
C GLY A 332 -26.37 -36.87 -13.92
N ALA A 333 -26.07 -36.13 -14.99
CA ALA A 333 -24.72 -35.64 -15.30
C ALA A 333 -24.71 -34.11 -15.33
N ILE A 334 -23.71 -33.48 -14.71
CA ILE A 334 -23.52 -32.03 -14.68
C ILE A 334 -22.06 -31.73 -15.05
N ALA A 335 -21.86 -30.92 -16.08
CA ALA A 335 -20.58 -30.35 -16.46
C ALA A 335 -20.61 -28.84 -16.25
N GLU A 336 -19.69 -28.31 -15.46
CA GLU A 336 -19.53 -26.89 -15.19
C GLU A 336 -18.13 -26.45 -15.63
N TYR A 337 -18.06 -25.37 -16.40
CA TYR A 337 -16.79 -24.76 -16.78
C TYR A 337 -16.89 -23.25 -16.62
N GLY A 338 -15.79 -22.62 -16.21
CA GLY A 338 -15.81 -21.20 -15.92
C GLY A 338 -14.45 -20.60 -15.64
N ALA A 339 -14.45 -19.30 -15.42
CA ALA A 339 -13.26 -18.53 -15.09
C ALA A 339 -13.54 -17.61 -13.91
N GLU A 340 -12.56 -17.44 -13.04
CA GLU A 340 -12.53 -16.45 -11.98
C GLU A 340 -11.35 -15.51 -12.21
N LYS A 341 -11.62 -14.21 -12.28
CA LYS A 341 -10.64 -13.15 -12.46
C LYS A 341 -10.58 -12.31 -11.18
N LYS A 342 -9.38 -12.11 -10.65
CA LYS A 342 -9.15 -11.14 -9.57
C LYS A 342 -9.14 -9.73 -10.17
N VAL A 343 -9.96 -8.85 -9.63
CA VAL A 343 -10.16 -7.47 -10.12
C VAL A 343 -9.45 -6.45 -9.23
N SER A 344 -9.43 -6.71 -7.92
CA SER A 344 -8.74 -5.91 -6.91
C SER A 344 -8.08 -6.84 -5.89
N GLN A 345 -7.28 -6.31 -4.96
CA GLN A 345 -6.65 -7.10 -3.89
C GLN A 345 -7.66 -7.98 -3.13
N ASN A 346 -8.88 -7.45 -2.93
CA ASN A 346 -9.93 -8.09 -2.14
C ASN A 346 -11.19 -8.44 -2.96
N SER A 347 -11.19 -8.26 -4.29
CA SER A 347 -12.39 -8.52 -5.11
C SER A 347 -12.09 -9.44 -6.27
N SER A 348 -12.94 -10.45 -6.48
CA SER A 348 -12.89 -11.34 -7.63
C SER A 348 -14.27 -11.50 -8.27
N VAL A 349 -14.27 -11.60 -9.59
CA VAL A 349 -15.45 -11.82 -10.41
C VAL A 349 -15.29 -13.16 -11.10
N SER A 350 -16.35 -13.96 -11.14
CA SER A 350 -16.35 -15.27 -11.77
C SER A 350 -17.62 -15.48 -12.58
N ALA A 351 -17.47 -16.17 -13.70
CA ALA A 351 -18.55 -16.61 -14.55
C ALA A 351 -18.33 -18.11 -14.83
N ALA A 352 -19.36 -18.91 -14.61
CA ALA A 352 -19.35 -20.34 -14.89
C ALA A 352 -20.63 -20.76 -15.57
N VAL A 353 -20.52 -21.57 -16.62
CA VAL A 353 -21.63 -22.18 -17.33
C VAL A 353 -21.77 -23.61 -16.82
N MET A 354 -22.97 -23.96 -16.39
CA MET A 354 -23.35 -25.29 -15.93
C MET A 354 -24.29 -25.90 -16.96
N LEU A 355 -23.93 -27.08 -17.44
CA LEU A 355 -24.69 -27.93 -18.33
C LEU A 355 -25.09 -29.17 -17.53
N GLY A 356 -26.37 -29.49 -17.44
CA GLY A 356 -26.76 -30.72 -16.78
C GLY A 356 -27.98 -31.38 -17.39
N ILE A 357 -28.06 -32.68 -17.20
CA ILE A 357 -29.19 -33.51 -17.60
C ILE A 357 -29.70 -34.11 -16.29
N PRO A 358 -30.87 -33.72 -15.75
CA PRO A 358 -31.96 -32.94 -16.38
C PRO A 358 -31.96 -31.42 -16.09
N SER A 359 -30.91 -30.84 -15.51
CA SER A 359 -30.93 -29.44 -15.02
C SER A 359 -30.73 -28.35 -16.09
N GLY A 360 -30.66 -28.71 -17.37
CA GLY A 360 -30.49 -27.82 -18.50
C GLY A 360 -29.22 -26.95 -18.48
N VAL A 361 -29.33 -25.72 -18.97
CA VAL A 361 -28.23 -24.74 -19.08
C VAL A 361 -28.43 -23.60 -18.08
N MET A 362 -27.41 -23.37 -17.24
CA MET A 362 -27.40 -22.32 -16.23
C MET A 362 -26.11 -21.51 -16.27
N LEU A 363 -26.23 -20.19 -16.28
CA LEU A 363 -25.10 -19.26 -16.14
C LEU A 363 -24.99 -18.80 -14.68
N LYS A 364 -23.86 -19.05 -14.03
CA LYS A 364 -23.56 -18.59 -12.67
C LYS A 364 -22.59 -17.43 -12.71
N LEU A 365 -23.07 -16.25 -12.35
CA LEU A 365 -22.23 -15.08 -12.11
C LEU A 365 -21.96 -14.97 -10.62
N LYS A 366 -20.70 -14.85 -10.21
CA LYS A 366 -20.33 -14.68 -8.81
C LYS A 366 -19.35 -13.53 -8.66
N TRP A 367 -19.68 -12.62 -7.77
CA TRP A 367 -18.85 -11.50 -7.34
C TRP A 367 -18.50 -11.68 -5.87
N SER A 368 -17.23 -11.85 -5.55
CA SER A 368 -16.74 -11.87 -4.17
C SER A 368 -15.99 -10.58 -3.87
N CYS A 369 -16.42 -9.86 -2.84
CA CYS A 369 -15.76 -8.67 -2.32
C CYS A 369 -15.44 -8.88 -0.84
N SER A 370 -14.17 -9.16 -0.54
CA SER A 370 -13.65 -9.42 0.80
C SER A 370 -14.46 -10.49 1.53
N SER A 371 -15.35 -10.09 2.44
CA SER A 371 -16.18 -10.97 3.26
C SER A 371 -17.62 -11.15 2.73
N GLN A 372 -18.01 -10.42 1.68
CA GLN A 372 -19.31 -10.53 1.04
C GLN A 372 -19.21 -11.21 -0.32
N THR A 373 -20.16 -12.09 -0.64
CA THR A 373 -20.26 -12.76 -1.93
C THR A 373 -21.66 -12.61 -2.50
N ILE A 374 -21.79 -12.15 -3.73
CA ILE A 374 -23.04 -12.11 -4.47
C ILE A 374 -22.97 -13.19 -5.55
N VAL A 375 -23.99 -14.03 -5.64
CA VAL A 375 -24.10 -15.10 -6.64
C VAL A 375 -25.44 -14.96 -7.35
N VAL A 376 -25.40 -14.93 -8.68
CA VAL A 376 -26.59 -14.79 -9.53
C VAL A 376 -26.62 -15.98 -10.49
N PRO A 377 -27.25 -17.11 -10.10
CA PRO A 377 -27.54 -18.18 -11.05
C PRO A 377 -28.72 -17.78 -11.94
N ILE A 378 -28.49 -17.78 -13.25
CA ILE A 378 -29.46 -17.49 -14.30
C ILE A 378 -29.76 -18.80 -15.00
N HIS A 379 -30.99 -19.30 -14.85
CA HIS A 379 -31.48 -20.49 -15.54
C HIS A 379 -31.91 -20.09 -16.95
N LEU A 380 -31.27 -20.64 -17.99
CA LEU A 380 -31.49 -20.23 -19.38
C LEU A 380 -32.38 -21.21 -20.13
N CYS A 381 -32.29 -22.50 -19.83
CA CYS A 381 -33.01 -23.54 -20.55
C CYS A 381 -33.06 -24.82 -19.70
N GLU A 382 -34.13 -25.61 -19.80
CA GLU A 382 -34.27 -26.91 -19.10
C GLU A 382 -33.59 -28.07 -19.86
N GLU A 383 -33.37 -27.89 -21.16
CA GLU A 383 -32.64 -28.83 -22.00
C GLU A 383 -31.26 -28.30 -22.40
N VAL A 384 -30.34 -29.22 -22.71
CA VAL A 384 -28.98 -28.84 -23.13
C VAL A 384 -28.99 -28.52 -24.62
N VAL A 385 -29.31 -27.26 -24.94
CA VAL A 385 -29.36 -26.74 -26.32
C VAL A 385 -28.10 -25.90 -26.63
N PRO A 386 -27.47 -26.05 -27.81
CA PRO A 386 -26.22 -25.33 -28.15
C PRO A 386 -26.33 -23.80 -28.10
N SER A 387 -27.48 -23.21 -28.44
CA SER A 387 -27.67 -21.75 -28.49
C SER A 387 -27.57 -21.10 -27.10
N PRO A 388 -28.33 -21.50 -26.06
CA PRO A 388 -28.12 -21.01 -24.69
C PRO A 388 -26.67 -21.17 -24.20
N VAL A 389 -25.99 -22.27 -24.55
CA VAL A 389 -24.59 -22.49 -24.15
C VAL A 389 -23.66 -21.46 -24.79
N PHE A 390 -23.87 -21.14 -26.06
CA PHE A 390 -23.11 -20.10 -26.75
C PHE A 390 -23.31 -18.72 -26.10
N TYR A 391 -24.56 -18.33 -25.82
CA TYR A 391 -24.81 -17.03 -25.17
C TYR A 391 -24.30 -16.98 -23.73
N ALA A 392 -24.43 -18.08 -22.97
CA ALA A 392 -23.92 -18.18 -21.61
C ALA A 392 -22.39 -18.01 -21.53
N THR A 393 -21.67 -18.34 -22.59
CA THR A 393 -20.20 -18.22 -22.63
C THR A 393 -19.73 -16.88 -23.19
N VAL A 394 -20.29 -16.47 -24.33
CA VAL A 394 -19.81 -15.30 -25.06
C VAL A 394 -20.25 -14.00 -24.38
N VAL A 395 -21.50 -13.92 -23.90
CA VAL A 395 -22.05 -12.68 -23.33
C VAL A 395 -21.27 -12.24 -22.10
N PRO A 396 -20.98 -13.07 -21.07
CA PRO A 396 -20.18 -12.63 -19.93
C PRO A 396 -18.75 -12.20 -20.31
N MET A 397 -18.15 -12.86 -21.30
CA MET A 397 -16.80 -12.54 -21.76
C MET A 397 -16.74 -11.19 -22.48
N VAL A 398 -17.67 -10.93 -23.40
CA VAL A 398 -17.78 -9.65 -24.10
C VAL A 398 -18.18 -8.53 -23.14
N SER A 399 -19.16 -8.77 -22.26
CA SER A 399 -19.58 -7.81 -21.23
C SER A 399 -18.44 -7.44 -20.30
N TRP A 400 -17.59 -8.40 -19.90
CA TRP A 400 -16.38 -8.11 -19.11
C TRP A 400 -15.37 -7.24 -19.88
N LEU A 401 -15.13 -7.52 -21.15
CA LEU A 401 -14.22 -6.71 -21.98
C LEU A 401 -14.73 -5.27 -22.15
N LEU A 402 -16.03 -5.10 -22.37
CA LEU A 402 -16.67 -3.79 -22.44
C LEU A 402 -16.60 -3.06 -21.11
N LEU A 403 -16.98 -3.70 -20.00
CA LEU A 403 -16.92 -3.12 -18.66
C LEU A 403 -15.49 -2.71 -18.29
N LYS A 404 -14.51 -3.55 -18.62
CA LYS A 404 -13.10 -3.26 -18.36
C LYS A 404 -12.64 -2.02 -19.12
N LYS A 405 -12.87 -1.99 -20.43
CA LYS A 405 -12.36 -0.93 -21.31
C LYS A 405 -13.09 0.40 -21.13
N LEU A 406 -14.40 0.36 -20.84
CA LEU A 406 -15.24 1.56 -20.74
C LEU A 406 -15.35 2.14 -19.32
N VAL A 407 -15.21 1.32 -18.28
CA VAL A 407 -15.44 1.77 -16.89
C VAL A 407 -14.23 1.55 -15.99
N LEU A 408 -13.64 0.34 -15.95
CA LEU A 408 -12.58 0.05 -14.99
C LEU A 408 -11.24 0.73 -15.33
N ASP A 409 -10.81 0.63 -16.59
CA ASP A 409 -9.56 1.22 -17.06
C ASP A 409 -9.53 2.77 -16.94
N PRO A 410 -10.58 3.54 -17.27
CA PRO A 410 -10.55 5.00 -17.08
C PRO A 410 -10.49 5.40 -15.60
N ILE A 411 -11.23 4.72 -14.72
CA ILE A 411 -11.18 4.98 -13.26
C ILE A 411 -9.78 4.70 -12.70
N ALA A 412 -9.14 3.61 -13.15
CA ALA A 412 -7.79 3.26 -12.72
C ALA A 412 -6.77 4.32 -13.16
N ARG A 413 -6.90 4.86 -14.37
CA ARG A 413 -6.04 5.95 -14.88
C ARG A 413 -6.24 7.23 -14.10
N GLU A 414 -7.49 7.65 -13.88
CA GLU A 414 -7.80 8.84 -13.10
C GLU A 414 -7.25 8.75 -11.66
N LYS A 415 -7.30 7.56 -11.05
CA LYS A 415 -6.72 7.34 -9.73
C LYS A 415 -5.20 7.51 -9.73
N GLN A 416 -4.51 6.92 -10.72
CA GLN A 416 -3.06 7.07 -10.87
C GLN A 416 -2.66 8.53 -11.12
N GLU A 417 -3.43 9.25 -11.94
CA GLU A 417 -3.22 10.68 -12.20
C GLU A 417 -3.41 11.52 -10.94
N ARG A 418 -4.45 11.26 -10.15
CA ARG A 418 -4.66 11.93 -8.85
C ARG A 418 -3.56 11.65 -7.85
N GLU A 419 -3.07 10.41 -7.78
CA GLU A 419 -1.94 10.06 -6.91
C GLU A 419 -0.66 10.79 -7.36
N LYS A 420 -0.41 10.86 -8.67
CA LYS A 420 0.70 11.63 -9.23
C LYS A 420 0.57 13.13 -8.94
N GLN A 421 -0.61 13.71 -9.12
CA GLN A 421 -0.88 15.13 -8.80
C GLN A 421 -0.63 15.42 -7.33
N ARG A 422 -1.18 14.60 -6.42
CA ARG A 422 -0.92 14.74 -4.97
C ARG A 422 0.55 14.64 -4.62
N SER A 423 1.28 13.72 -5.26
CA SER A 423 2.73 13.61 -5.04
C SER A 423 3.48 14.85 -5.54
N MET A 424 3.04 15.45 -6.64
CA MET A 424 3.63 16.66 -7.20
C MET A 424 3.33 17.88 -6.33
N GLU A 425 2.10 18.04 -5.86
CA GLU A 425 1.68 19.10 -4.93
C GLU A 425 2.47 19.03 -3.62
N ALA A 426 2.58 17.84 -3.02
CA ALA A 426 3.35 17.63 -1.81
C ALA A 426 4.86 17.93 -2.01
N ASN A 427 5.43 17.54 -3.17
CA ASN A 427 6.82 17.87 -3.50
C ASN A 427 7.01 19.38 -3.71
N PHE A 428 6.04 20.07 -4.31
CA PHE A 428 6.09 21.52 -4.55
C PHE A 428 6.04 22.32 -3.26
N GLU A 429 5.09 22.01 -2.36
CA GLU A 429 5.00 22.66 -1.04
C GLU A 429 6.31 22.45 -0.26
N ARG A 430 6.85 21.24 -0.28
CA ARG A 430 8.12 20.91 0.36
C ARG A 430 9.29 21.73 -0.21
N LEU A 431 9.37 21.88 -1.53
CA LEU A 431 10.45 22.64 -2.18
C LEU A 431 10.38 24.13 -1.84
N GLN A 432 9.18 24.73 -1.78
CA GLN A 432 9.02 26.12 -1.36
C GLN A 432 9.47 26.35 0.08
N GLU A 433 9.14 25.41 0.97
CA GLU A 433 9.56 25.49 2.37
C GLU A 433 11.09 25.42 2.49
N MET A 434 11.72 24.48 1.78
CA MET A 434 13.19 24.35 1.71
C MET A 434 13.86 25.63 1.22
N GLN A 435 13.31 26.22 0.15
CA GLN A 435 13.87 27.44 -0.43
C GLN A 435 13.81 28.61 0.54
N ARG A 436 12.68 28.79 1.25
CA ARG A 436 12.52 29.86 2.25
C ARG A 436 13.50 29.68 3.41
N GLN A 437 13.69 28.45 3.84
CA GLN A 437 14.62 28.08 4.91
C GLN A 437 16.08 28.34 4.54
N ALA A 438 16.49 27.93 3.34
CA ALA A 438 17.84 28.16 2.84
C ALA A 438 18.13 29.66 2.75
N ARG A 439 17.21 30.46 2.19
CA ARG A 439 17.35 31.93 2.10
C ARG A 439 17.50 32.59 3.46
N ALA A 440 16.68 32.21 4.44
CA ALA A 440 16.79 32.74 5.81
C ALA A 440 18.13 32.37 6.45
N THR A 441 18.61 31.14 6.23
CA THR A 441 19.91 30.67 6.74
C THR A 441 21.08 31.44 6.12
N VAL A 442 21.05 31.66 4.80
CA VAL A 442 22.08 32.43 4.08
C VAL A 442 22.16 33.87 4.60
N GLU A 443 21.02 34.50 4.89
CA GLU A 443 20.98 35.86 5.42
C GLU A 443 21.65 35.96 6.81
N LEU A 444 21.46 34.95 7.68
CA LEU A 444 22.12 34.87 8.99
C LEU A 444 23.65 34.71 8.89
N MET A 445 24.12 34.08 7.82
CA MET A 445 25.55 33.86 7.60
C MET A 445 26.29 35.09 7.09
N ARG A 446 25.60 36.11 6.58
CA ARG A 446 26.19 37.25 5.84
C ARG A 446 27.23 38.04 6.64
N GLU A 447 27.01 38.27 7.93
CA GLU A 447 27.99 38.97 8.78
C GLU A 447 29.25 38.13 9.02
N THR A 448 29.06 36.83 9.26
CA THR A 448 30.17 35.90 9.48
C THR A 448 30.99 35.73 8.21
N TYR A 449 30.32 35.68 7.05
CA TYR A 449 30.92 35.70 5.73
C TYR A 449 31.83 36.91 5.53
N SER A 450 31.34 38.13 5.76
CA SER A 450 32.13 39.36 5.59
C SER A 450 33.38 39.36 6.46
N ARG A 451 33.26 38.88 7.70
CA ARG A 451 34.40 38.76 8.63
C ARG A 451 35.43 37.75 8.14
N ILE A 452 35.02 36.52 7.85
CA ILE A 452 35.91 35.45 7.39
C ILE A 452 36.60 35.86 6.10
N ARG A 453 35.85 36.42 5.15
CA ARG A 453 36.40 36.92 3.88
C ARG A 453 37.48 37.98 4.12
N SER A 454 37.23 38.97 4.99
CA SER A 454 38.23 40.01 5.29
C SER A 454 39.48 39.46 5.99
N ASP A 455 39.35 38.43 6.82
CA ASP A 455 40.46 37.79 7.53
C ASP A 455 41.30 36.91 6.59
N GLU A 456 40.65 36.19 5.67
CA GLU A 456 41.33 35.38 4.63
C GLU A 456 41.99 36.28 3.57
N GLU A 457 41.38 37.39 3.16
CA GLU A 457 41.99 38.37 2.24
C GLU A 457 43.29 38.96 2.82
N LYS A 458 43.31 39.29 4.12
CA LYS A 458 44.52 39.78 4.81
C LYS A 458 45.64 38.73 4.84
N LYS A 459 45.29 37.45 4.97
CA LYS A 459 46.24 36.33 5.01
C LYS A 459 46.62 35.79 3.62
N LYS A 460 46.05 36.35 2.55
CA LYS A 460 46.13 35.80 1.18
C LYS A 460 45.71 34.33 1.11
N GLY A 461 44.72 33.98 1.94
CA GLY A 461 44.18 32.64 2.11
C GLY A 461 43.12 32.29 1.07
N LEU A 462 42.17 31.44 1.44
CA LEU A 462 41.16 30.89 0.53
C LEU A 462 39.91 31.77 0.50
N VAL A 463 39.66 32.43 -0.64
CA VAL A 463 38.50 33.33 -0.83
C VAL A 463 37.64 32.82 -1.98
N ILE A 464 36.43 32.38 -1.69
CA ILE A 464 35.42 31.95 -2.66
C ILE A 464 34.84 33.18 -3.36
N ILE A 465 34.91 33.19 -4.69
CA ILE A 465 34.38 34.27 -5.54
C ILE A 465 32.93 33.96 -5.93
N LYS A 466 32.66 32.72 -6.34
CA LYS A 466 31.33 32.30 -6.76
C LYS A 466 31.16 30.79 -6.57
N ALA A 467 30.05 30.35 -6.00
CA ALA A 467 29.70 28.94 -5.91
C ALA A 467 28.25 28.70 -6.33
N LEU A 468 28.04 27.75 -7.25
CA LEU A 468 26.74 27.44 -7.85
C LEU A 468 26.40 25.96 -7.67
N TYR A 469 25.19 25.65 -7.21
CA TYR A 469 24.70 24.30 -6.95
C TYR A 469 23.40 24.01 -7.71
N GLY A 470 23.37 22.93 -8.49
CA GLY A 470 22.18 22.50 -9.21
C GLY A 470 22.51 21.81 -10.53
N LYS A 471 21.58 21.83 -11.48
CA LYS A 471 21.77 21.27 -12.81
C LYS A 471 22.49 22.30 -13.69
N LEU A 472 23.79 22.12 -13.83
CA LEU A 472 24.61 22.96 -14.71
C LEU A 472 24.55 22.37 -16.14
N PRO A 473 24.37 23.21 -17.18
CA PRO A 473 24.37 22.73 -18.55
C PRO A 473 25.74 22.14 -18.92
N ALA A 474 25.71 20.98 -19.59
CA ALA A 474 26.88 20.16 -19.90
C ALA A 474 27.93 20.85 -20.81
N ASP A 475 27.61 21.99 -21.43
CA ASP A 475 28.46 22.70 -22.40
C ASP A 475 29.25 23.89 -21.84
N ALA A 476 29.28 24.10 -20.51
CA ALA A 476 30.12 25.11 -19.90
C ALA A 476 31.60 24.64 -19.78
N SER A 477 32.26 24.47 -20.92
CA SER A 477 33.71 24.31 -20.99
C SER A 477 34.42 25.62 -20.59
N ASP A 478 35.08 25.62 -19.45
CA ASP A 478 36.19 26.48 -18.98
C ASP A 478 36.12 28.01 -19.06
N HIS A 479 35.09 28.65 -19.62
CA HIS A 479 35.00 30.11 -19.64
C HIS A 479 33.57 30.60 -19.38
N GLU A 480 33.46 31.45 -18.35
CA GLU A 480 32.31 32.27 -17.97
C GLU A 480 31.17 31.55 -17.23
N ILE A 481 31.20 31.68 -15.90
CA ILE A 481 29.98 31.62 -15.09
C ILE A 481 29.12 32.83 -15.49
N PRO A 482 27.80 32.70 -15.67
CA PRO A 482 26.94 33.84 -15.99
C PRO A 482 27.12 34.93 -14.95
N THR A 483 27.68 36.07 -15.36
CA THR A 483 27.68 37.30 -14.57
C THR A 483 26.25 37.83 -14.59
N GLU A 484 25.62 37.97 -13.41
CA GLU A 484 24.42 38.80 -13.28
C GLU A 484 24.86 40.25 -13.50
N GLN A 485 24.89 40.69 -14.75
CA GLN A 485 24.79 42.11 -15.04
C GLN A 485 23.32 42.48 -14.88
N ALA A 486 23.05 43.33 -13.89
CA ALA A 486 21.82 44.10 -13.79
C ALA A 486 21.62 44.88 -15.10
N GLY A 487 20.79 44.32 -15.97
CA GLY A 487 20.34 44.93 -17.22
C GLY A 487 18.83 44.81 -17.27
N ASP A 488 18.16 45.95 -17.06
CA ASP A 488 16.73 46.14 -17.31
C ASP A 488 16.41 45.76 -18.77
N SER A 489 15.93 44.54 -19.01
CA SER A 489 15.05 44.17 -20.13
C SER A 489 14.85 42.65 -20.19
N ALA A 490 13.93 42.14 -19.38
CA ALA A 490 13.33 40.83 -19.61
C ALA A 490 11.80 40.96 -19.52
N SER A 491 11.17 40.79 -20.67
CA SER A 491 9.74 40.68 -20.89
C SER A 491 9.09 39.56 -20.05
N PRO A 492 7.85 39.75 -19.56
CA PRO A 492 7.25 38.88 -18.55
C PRO A 492 6.39 37.76 -19.16
N GLU A 493 6.98 36.75 -19.80
CA GLU A 493 6.19 35.61 -20.33
C GLU A 493 6.91 34.25 -20.19
N SER A 494 6.99 33.72 -18.96
CA SER A 494 6.85 32.28 -18.65
C SER A 494 6.96 32.05 -17.13
N PRO A 495 5.95 31.48 -16.43
CA PRO A 495 5.99 31.39 -14.95
C PRO A 495 6.85 30.25 -14.37
N ASN A 496 7.47 29.40 -15.20
CA ASN A 496 8.00 28.09 -14.76
C ASN A 496 9.51 27.86 -15.03
N SER A 497 10.30 28.90 -15.26
CA SER A 497 11.76 28.75 -15.26
C SER A 497 12.26 28.82 -13.83
N TYR A 498 12.17 27.73 -13.08
CA TYR A 498 13.03 27.56 -11.91
C TYR A 498 14.46 27.74 -12.40
N SER A 499 15.21 28.67 -11.81
CA SER A 499 16.65 28.66 -12.00
C SER A 499 17.13 27.32 -11.46
N GLU A 500 17.45 26.37 -12.35
CA GLU A 500 17.91 25.01 -12.00
C GLU A 500 19.24 25.01 -11.22
N VAL A 501 19.73 26.20 -10.87
CA VAL A 501 20.99 26.48 -10.20
C VAL A 501 20.75 27.51 -9.09
N ILE A 502 21.39 27.29 -7.94
CA ILE A 502 21.33 28.12 -6.72
C ILE A 502 22.72 28.69 -6.44
N ASP A 503 22.79 29.95 -6.01
CA ASP A 503 24.04 30.53 -5.50
C ASP A 503 24.27 30.14 -4.03
N VAL A 504 25.37 29.45 -3.77
CA VAL A 504 25.79 28.95 -2.46
C VAL A 504 27.13 29.53 -2.01
N THR A 505 27.54 30.69 -2.56
CA THR A 505 28.82 31.35 -2.27
C THR A 505 29.01 31.65 -0.78
N ILE A 506 27.97 32.20 -0.13
CA ILE A 506 28.01 32.61 1.28
C ILE A 506 28.18 31.38 2.21
N PRO A 507 27.33 30.34 2.12
CA PRO A 507 27.52 29.11 2.90
C PRO A 507 28.91 28.49 2.72
N VAL A 508 29.39 28.37 1.48
CA VAL A 508 30.68 27.71 1.20
C VAL A 508 31.85 28.48 1.80
N GLN A 509 31.87 29.83 1.70
CA GLN A 509 32.91 30.63 2.35
C GLN A 509 32.87 30.51 3.88
N CYS A 510 31.69 30.46 4.50
CA CYS A 510 31.55 30.29 5.95
C CYS A 510 32.08 28.95 6.48
N LEU A 511 32.18 27.94 5.60
CA LEU A 511 32.76 26.63 5.92
C LEU A 511 34.30 26.61 5.81
N THR A 512 34.92 27.63 5.22
CA THR A 512 36.39 27.74 5.14
C THR A 512 37.01 27.97 6.53
N LYS A 513 38.12 27.27 6.81
CA LYS A 513 38.87 27.38 8.05
C LYS A 513 40.37 27.30 7.77
N ASP A 514 41.13 28.25 8.30
CA ASP A 514 42.60 28.29 8.19
C ASP A 514 43.06 28.15 6.72
N SER A 515 42.41 28.91 5.82
CA SER A 515 42.65 28.87 4.38
C SER A 515 42.45 27.50 3.69
N ARG A 516 41.64 26.61 4.28
CA ARG A 516 41.24 25.32 3.72
C ARG A 516 39.71 25.14 3.78
N LEU A 517 39.12 24.55 2.74
CA LEU A 517 37.72 24.12 2.71
C LEU A 517 37.67 22.59 2.67
N GLU A 518 36.82 22.00 3.50
CA GLU A 518 36.53 20.56 3.47
C GLU A 518 35.02 20.34 3.46
N LEU A 519 34.52 19.77 2.37
CA LEU A 519 33.16 19.25 2.22
C LEU A 519 33.27 17.73 2.13
N LEU A 520 32.42 17.02 2.87
CA LEU A 520 32.46 15.57 2.98
C LEU A 520 31.67 14.87 1.86
N GLU A 521 31.82 13.55 1.75
CA GLU A 521 31.05 12.72 0.80
C GLU A 521 29.60 12.55 1.29
N ALA A 522 28.80 13.57 1.06
CA ALA A 522 27.42 13.67 1.52
C ALA A 522 26.61 14.57 0.58
N SER A 523 25.27 14.48 0.62
CA SER A 523 24.41 15.32 -0.22
C SER A 523 24.60 16.78 0.16
N LYS A 524 25.08 17.60 -0.78
CA LYS A 524 25.36 19.02 -0.49
C LYS A 524 24.08 19.80 -0.23
N SER A 525 22.93 19.30 -0.67
CA SER A 525 21.60 19.86 -0.40
C SER A 525 21.25 19.96 1.09
N GLU A 526 21.85 19.13 1.95
CA GLU A 526 21.56 19.09 3.39
C GLU A 526 22.40 20.11 4.21
N LEU A 527 23.37 20.78 3.58
CA LEU A 527 24.20 21.78 4.25
C LEU A 527 23.38 23.04 4.60
N PRO A 528 23.68 23.72 5.72
CA PRO A 528 23.00 24.96 6.08
C PRO A 528 23.10 26.02 4.97
N GLY A 529 21.96 26.45 4.44
CA GLY A 529 21.88 27.42 3.33
C GLY A 529 21.84 26.80 1.92
N PHE A 530 21.87 25.47 1.81
CA PHE A 530 21.61 24.73 0.59
C PHE A 530 20.16 24.24 0.55
N TYR A 531 19.64 23.97 -0.65
CA TYR A 531 18.44 23.18 -0.88
C TYR A 531 18.55 22.48 -2.23
N ASP A 532 17.73 21.46 -2.48
CA ASP A 532 17.70 20.75 -3.75
C ASP A 532 16.74 21.45 -4.75
N PRO A 533 17.24 22.04 -5.86
CA PRO A 533 16.39 22.64 -6.88
C PRO A 533 15.82 21.62 -7.88
N CYS A 534 16.40 20.42 -7.99
CA CYS A 534 16.12 19.42 -9.01
C CYS A 534 16.02 18.02 -8.38
N VAL A 535 14.96 17.79 -7.60
CA VAL A 535 14.76 16.54 -6.86
C VAL A 535 14.70 15.34 -7.81
N GLY A 536 15.70 14.46 -7.71
CA GLY A 536 15.78 13.23 -8.51
C GLY A 536 16.57 13.36 -9.83
N GLU A 537 17.16 14.52 -10.11
CA GLU A 537 18.10 14.71 -11.23
C GLU A 537 19.55 14.90 -10.72
N ASP A 538 20.52 14.78 -11.63
CA ASP A 538 21.95 14.91 -11.29
C ASP A 538 22.34 16.38 -11.04
N LYS A 539 22.98 16.61 -9.88
CA LYS A 539 23.34 17.94 -9.38
C LYS A 539 24.84 18.08 -9.20
N HIS A 540 25.36 19.27 -9.50
CA HIS A 540 26.78 19.59 -9.42
C HIS A 540 26.99 20.87 -8.63
N LEU A 541 28.10 20.93 -7.88
CA LEU A 541 28.60 22.12 -7.20
C LEU A 541 29.83 22.64 -7.93
N THR A 542 29.73 23.85 -8.49
CA THR A 542 30.86 24.57 -9.07
C THR A 542 31.34 25.64 -8.11
N ILE A 543 32.63 25.71 -7.82
CA ILE A 543 33.25 26.68 -6.90
C ILE A 543 34.42 27.37 -7.61
N GLN A 544 34.36 28.69 -7.70
CA GLN A 544 35.47 29.56 -8.07
C GLN A 544 36.04 30.21 -6.82
N TYR A 545 37.36 30.14 -6.67
CA TYR A 545 38.05 30.63 -5.49
C TYR A 545 39.43 31.22 -5.83
N MET A 546 39.92 32.10 -4.97
CA MET A 546 41.23 32.72 -5.01
C MET A 546 42.06 32.18 -3.85
N PHE A 547 43.31 31.79 -4.13
CA PHE A 547 44.28 31.34 -3.12
C PHE A 547 45.66 31.88 -3.49
N HIS A 548 46.33 32.58 -2.57
CA HIS A 548 47.61 33.25 -2.84
C HIS A 548 47.60 34.14 -4.12
N ASN A 549 46.51 34.89 -4.34
CA ASN A 549 46.24 35.72 -5.53
C ASN A 549 46.08 34.97 -6.88
N ASN A 550 46.00 33.63 -6.87
CA ASN A 550 45.68 32.85 -8.06
C ASN A 550 44.21 32.44 -8.06
N LEU A 551 43.56 32.56 -9.21
CA LEU A 551 42.17 32.15 -9.42
C LEU A 551 42.13 30.66 -9.82
N HIS A 552 41.22 29.92 -9.19
CA HIS A 552 40.98 28.50 -9.40
C HIS A 552 39.49 28.21 -9.51
N CYS A 553 39.13 27.14 -10.22
CA CYS A 553 37.75 26.69 -10.38
C CYS A 553 37.68 25.16 -10.20
N CYS A 554 36.66 24.66 -9.52
CA CYS A 554 36.38 23.22 -9.42
C CYS A 554 34.90 22.92 -9.54
N THR A 555 34.56 21.90 -10.34
CA THR A 555 33.20 21.34 -10.46
C THR A 555 33.20 19.95 -9.87
N VAL A 556 32.17 19.66 -9.05
CA VAL A 556 32.12 18.45 -8.23
C VAL A 556 30.69 17.92 -8.18
N GLU A 557 30.48 16.62 -8.34
CA GLU A 557 29.16 15.96 -8.20
C GLU A 557 28.59 16.12 -6.78
N ASP A 558 27.28 16.02 -6.60
CA ASP A 558 26.57 16.25 -5.32
C ASP A 558 27.22 15.53 -4.13
N THR A 559 27.47 14.22 -4.25
CA THR A 559 27.97 13.39 -3.14
C THR A 559 29.49 13.32 -3.03
N GLN A 560 30.25 13.96 -3.92
CA GLN A 560 31.70 13.88 -3.94
C GLN A 560 32.34 14.89 -2.96
N ALA A 561 33.28 14.41 -2.15
CA ALA A 561 34.04 15.25 -1.21
C ALA A 561 34.92 16.28 -1.92
N VAL A 562 35.05 17.44 -1.28
CA VAL A 562 35.80 18.59 -1.80
C VAL A 562 36.79 19.06 -0.76
N ILE A 563 38.09 19.00 -1.07
CA ILE A 563 39.15 19.60 -0.26
C ILE A 563 39.82 20.68 -1.10
N LEU A 564 39.73 21.94 -0.65
CA LEU A 564 40.41 23.08 -1.27
C LEU A 564 41.43 23.67 -0.29
N PRO A 565 42.60 24.15 -0.76
CA PRO A 565 43.06 24.16 -2.14
C PRO A 565 43.50 22.77 -2.63
N ARG A 566 43.12 22.38 -3.86
CA ARG A 566 43.62 21.13 -4.48
C ARG A 566 45.09 21.30 -4.88
N ASN A 567 45.93 20.31 -4.58
CA ASN A 567 47.35 20.28 -5.00
C ASN A 567 47.56 20.18 -6.52
N SER A 568 46.49 19.96 -7.29
CA SER A 568 46.52 19.87 -8.76
C SER A 568 45.21 20.37 -9.36
N MET A 569 45.13 21.64 -9.74
CA MET A 569 44.44 22.10 -10.97
C MET A 569 44.59 23.61 -11.19
N TYR A 570 44.95 23.90 -12.44
CA TYR A 570 45.08 25.14 -13.22
C TYR A 570 45.07 26.50 -12.51
N ILE A 571 46.16 27.23 -12.79
CA ILE A 571 46.32 28.67 -12.58
C ILE A 571 45.54 29.38 -13.69
N LEU A 572 44.49 30.14 -13.37
CA LEU A 572 43.98 31.16 -14.29
C LEU A 572 44.95 32.36 -14.22
N PHE A 573 45.95 32.37 -15.12
CA PHE A 573 46.88 33.49 -15.27
C PHE A 573 46.12 34.73 -15.76
N THR A 574 46.32 35.85 -15.08
CA THR A 574 45.90 37.17 -15.52
C THR A 574 46.85 37.69 -16.61
N GLY A 575 46.31 38.15 -17.75
CA GLY A 575 47.01 39.01 -18.70
C GLY A 575 47.36 38.41 -20.07
N THR A 576 46.63 38.87 -21.09
CA THR A 576 46.99 39.10 -22.51
C THR A 576 48.04 38.22 -23.23
N PHE A 577 47.68 37.87 -24.47
CA PHE A 577 48.45 37.29 -25.60
C PHE A 577 48.38 35.77 -25.80
N ASN A 578 47.43 35.39 -26.65
CA ASN A 578 47.59 34.56 -27.85
C ASN A 578 48.77 33.55 -27.83
N THR A 579 48.48 32.27 -27.57
CA THR A 579 48.96 31.09 -28.33
C THR A 579 48.49 29.80 -27.65
N LYS A 580 47.96 28.86 -28.45
CA LYS A 580 47.55 27.50 -28.02
C LYS A 580 48.76 26.60 -27.76
N PRO A 581 48.69 25.64 -26.80
CA PRO A 581 49.48 24.41 -26.90
C PRO A 581 48.63 23.14 -26.96
N LYS A 582 49.25 22.14 -27.60
CA LYS A 582 48.74 20.81 -27.98
C LYS A 582 48.66 19.83 -26.79
N TYR A 583 47.66 18.95 -26.86
CA TYR A 583 47.52 17.75 -26.04
C TYR A 583 48.70 16.78 -26.22
N LEU A 584 49.18 16.21 -25.11
CA LEU A 584 49.92 14.95 -25.08
C LEU A 584 49.21 13.98 -24.12
N ARG A 585 49.23 12.72 -24.54
CA ARG A 585 48.44 11.55 -24.08
C ARG A 585 48.55 11.21 -22.60
#